data_AF-A0A820NEB1-F1
#
_entry.id   AF-A0A820NEB1-F1
#
_cell.length_a   1.000
_cell.length_b   1.000
_cell.length_c   1.000
_cell.angle_alpha   90.00
_cell.angle_beta   90.00
_cell.angle_gamma   90.00
#
_symmetry.space_group_name_H-M   'P 1'
#
loop_
_entity.id
_entity.type
_entity.pdbx_description
1 polymer ?
#
loop_
_entity_poly.entity_id
_entity_poly.type
_entity_poly.pdbx_seq_one_letter_code
_entity_poly.pdbx_strand_id
1 'polypeptide(L)'
;QAMSALISEENIQCDWEVTRSCDAYINHELAEEAKASFQQRCADGADVDDIHEIPSDDLLAITKVKNVVYGITFTAASIHPYKLIHHLLNKCIEQGMNLQTNTSVLNATRLPSGQWSIVTSRGTIHTSKVIFATNAYTAGILPLFN
;
A
#
# COMPACT_ATOMS: atom_id res chain seq x y z
N GLN A 1 -9.43 8.36 -3.13
CA GLN A 1 -9.60 9.32 -4.25
C GLN A 1 -8.36 9.40 -5.16
N ALA A 2 -7.14 9.58 -4.64
CA ALA A 2 -5.92 9.71 -5.46
C ALA A 2 -5.67 8.54 -6.46
N MET A 3 -5.87 7.29 -6.04
CA MET A 3 -5.67 6.13 -6.93
C MET A 3 -6.66 6.10 -8.11
N SER A 4 -7.93 6.43 -7.85
CA SER A 4 -8.95 6.49 -8.90
C SER A 4 -8.65 7.59 -9.92
N ALA A 5 -8.16 8.75 -9.45
CA ALA A 5 -7.73 9.84 -10.33
C ALA A 5 -6.57 9.40 -11.22
N LEU A 6 -5.50 8.82 -10.63
CA LEU A 6 -4.35 8.30 -11.37
C LEU A 6 -4.76 7.31 -12.46
N ILE A 7 -5.60 6.32 -12.11
CA ILE A 7 -6.03 5.29 -13.05
C ILE A 7 -6.83 5.89 -14.21
N SER A 8 -7.69 6.86 -13.91
CA SER A 8 -8.50 7.54 -14.93
C SER A 8 -7.67 8.46 -15.81
N GLU A 9 -6.79 9.27 -15.24
CA GLU A 9 -5.96 10.26 -15.95
C GLU A 9 -4.95 9.57 -16.88
N GLU A 10 -4.32 8.49 -16.40
CA GLU A 10 -3.34 7.74 -17.17
C GLU A 10 -3.96 6.62 -18.03
N ASN A 11 -5.29 6.46 -17.96
CA ASN A 11 -6.06 5.41 -18.63
C ASN A 11 -5.48 3.99 -18.40
N ILE A 12 -5.22 3.67 -17.13
CA ILE A 12 -4.55 2.44 -16.74
C ILE A 12 -5.52 1.25 -16.80
N GLN A 13 -5.22 0.29 -17.66
CA GLN A 13 -5.98 -0.97 -17.77
C GLN A 13 -5.50 -1.98 -16.73
N CYS A 14 -5.88 -1.78 -15.46
CA CYS A 14 -5.47 -2.63 -14.32
C CYS A 14 -6.61 -3.36 -13.63
N ASP A 15 -7.69 -3.66 -14.34
CA ASP A 15 -8.89 -4.33 -13.82
C ASP A 15 -9.41 -3.64 -12.54
N TRP A 16 -9.50 -2.31 -12.59
CA TRP A 16 -9.98 -1.50 -11.48
C TRP A 16 -11.48 -1.72 -11.26
N GLU A 17 -11.85 -2.20 -10.08
CA GLU A 17 -13.24 -2.38 -9.69
C GLU A 17 -13.47 -1.77 -8.31
N VAL A 18 -14.30 -0.73 -8.24
CA VAL A 18 -14.76 -0.16 -6.97
C VAL A 18 -15.74 -1.14 -6.35
N THR A 19 -15.52 -1.46 -5.08
CA THR A 19 -16.32 -2.43 -4.34
C THR A 19 -16.46 -2.01 -2.88
N ARG A 20 -17.18 -2.80 -2.09
CA ARG A 20 -17.25 -2.65 -0.63
C ARG A 20 -16.33 -3.70 0.00
N SER A 21 -15.44 -3.26 0.88
CA SER A 21 -14.77 -4.16 1.81
C SER A 21 -15.61 -4.29 3.08
N CYS A 22 -15.42 -5.39 3.79
CA CYS A 22 -16.10 -5.68 5.04
C CYS A 22 -15.09 -6.15 6.08
N ASP A 23 -15.07 -5.48 7.23
CA ASP A 23 -14.37 -5.98 8.41
C ASP A 23 -15.41 -6.65 9.30
N ALA A 24 -15.22 -7.95 9.59
CA ALA A 24 -16.14 -8.76 10.37
C ALA A 24 -15.44 -9.30 11.62
N TYR A 25 -16.06 -9.11 12.77
CA TYR A 25 -15.51 -9.44 14.08
C TYR A 25 -16.33 -10.57 14.70
N ILE A 26 -15.66 -11.63 15.12
CA ILE A 26 -16.25 -12.79 15.82
C ILE A 26 -15.93 -12.79 17.33
N ASN A 27 -14.94 -12.00 17.74
CA ASN A 27 -14.53 -11.84 19.12
C ASN A 27 -15.15 -10.55 19.67
N HIS A 28 -15.85 -10.65 20.81
CA HIS A 28 -16.53 -9.54 21.44
C HIS A 28 -15.58 -8.42 21.90
N GLU A 29 -14.42 -8.75 22.47
CA GLU A 29 -13.43 -7.76 22.93
C GLU A 29 -12.91 -6.93 21.74
N LEU A 30 -12.48 -7.61 20.66
CA LEU A 30 -12.03 -6.94 19.44
C LEU A 30 -13.15 -6.13 18.76
N ALA A 31 -14.40 -6.59 18.85
CA ALA A 31 -15.55 -5.86 18.32
C ALA A 31 -15.79 -4.54 19.08
N GLU A 32 -15.70 -4.55 20.41
CA GLU A 32 -15.85 -3.34 21.22
C GLU A 32 -14.67 -2.38 21.02
N GLU A 33 -13.43 -2.88 20.90
CA GLU A 33 -12.27 -2.06 20.51
C GLU A 33 -12.45 -1.40 19.15
N ALA A 34 -12.96 -2.15 18.16
CA ALA A 34 -13.21 -1.63 16.82
C ALA A 34 -14.31 -0.54 16.82
N LYS A 35 -15.40 -0.74 17.56
CA LYS A 35 -16.46 0.27 17.73
C LYS A 35 -15.92 1.55 18.39
N ALA A 36 -15.16 1.41 19.47
CA ALA A 36 -14.57 2.55 20.17
C ALA A 36 -13.59 3.31 19.27
N SER A 37 -12.76 2.60 18.51
CA SER A 37 -11.84 3.18 17.53
C SER A 37 -12.58 3.94 16.42
N PHE A 38 -13.68 3.37 15.91
CA PHE A 38 -14.53 4.03 14.92
C PHE A 38 -15.17 5.32 15.49
N GLN A 39 -15.79 5.25 16.66
CA GLN A 39 -16.37 6.41 17.34
C GLN A 39 -15.35 7.52 17.62
N GLN A 40 -14.13 7.14 18.03
CA GLN A 40 -13.06 8.10 18.24
C GLN A 40 -12.66 8.79 16.94
N ARG A 41 -12.54 8.06 15.83
CA ARG A 41 -12.25 8.65 14.51
C ARG A 41 -13.35 9.63 14.07
N CYS A 42 -14.62 9.31 14.33
CA CYS A 42 -15.72 10.25 14.10
C CYS A 42 -15.55 11.53 14.92
N ALA A 43 -15.22 11.40 16.22
CA ALA A 43 -15.02 12.52 17.12
C ALA A 43 -13.81 13.39 16.74
N ASP A 44 -12.76 12.77 16.20
CA ASP A 44 -11.54 13.43 15.73
C ASP A 44 -11.75 14.17 14.37
N GLY A 45 -12.93 14.04 13.75
CA GLY A 45 -13.26 14.67 12.46
C GLY A 45 -12.61 13.98 11.27
N ALA A 46 -12.29 12.69 11.37
CA ALA A 46 -11.87 11.90 10.22
C ALA A 46 -13.01 11.76 9.21
N ASP A 47 -12.66 11.69 7.92
CA ASP A 47 -13.63 11.37 6.86
C ASP A 47 -14.03 9.89 6.98
N VAL A 48 -15.22 9.67 7.52
CA VAL A 48 -15.81 8.36 7.83
C VAL A 48 -17.20 8.18 7.22
N ASP A 49 -17.65 9.12 6.39
CA ASP A 49 -19.02 9.20 5.89
C ASP A 49 -19.46 7.96 5.10
N ASP A 50 -18.49 7.27 4.48
CA ASP A 50 -18.72 6.07 3.68
C ASP A 50 -18.52 4.75 4.48
N ILE A 51 -18.18 4.85 5.77
CA ILE A 51 -18.12 3.69 6.66
C ILE A 51 -19.52 3.45 7.24
N HIS A 52 -20.02 2.23 7.10
CA HIS A 52 -21.36 1.84 7.56
C HIS A 52 -21.30 0.60 8.42
N GLU A 53 -21.80 0.70 9.65
CA GLU A 53 -22.06 -0.46 10.50
C GLU A 53 -23.12 -1.36 9.86
N ILE A 54 -22.89 -2.67 9.89
CA ILE A 54 -23.83 -3.65 9.38
C ILE A 54 -24.90 -3.89 10.44
N PRO A 55 -26.20 -3.79 10.10
CA PRO A 55 -27.27 -4.13 11.03
C PRO A 55 -27.15 -5.56 11.56
N SER A 56 -27.41 -5.77 12.86
CA SER A 56 -27.28 -7.08 13.50
C SER A 56 -28.06 -8.20 12.79
N ASP A 57 -29.24 -7.88 12.27
CA ASP A 57 -30.10 -8.84 11.56
C ASP A 57 -29.52 -9.27 10.19
N ASP A 58 -28.71 -8.40 9.57
CA ASP A 58 -28.09 -8.64 8.27
C ASP A 58 -26.65 -9.18 8.39
N LEU A 59 -26.09 -9.19 9.59
CA LEU A 59 -24.68 -9.40 9.83
C LEU A 59 -24.17 -10.75 9.29
N LEU A 60 -24.87 -11.85 9.57
CA LEU A 60 -24.54 -13.16 9.01
C LEU A 60 -24.76 -13.22 7.49
N ALA A 61 -25.82 -12.57 7.01
CA ALA A 61 -26.20 -12.59 5.60
C ALA A 61 -25.21 -11.84 4.72
N ILE A 62 -24.67 -10.72 5.18
CA ILE A 62 -23.70 -9.88 4.46
C ILE A 62 -22.29 -10.46 4.61
N THR A 63 -21.84 -10.75 5.83
CA THR A 63 -20.46 -11.19 6.07
C THR A 63 -20.20 -12.64 5.65
N LYS A 64 -21.23 -13.49 5.70
CA LYS A 64 -21.11 -14.96 5.58
C LYS A 64 -20.20 -15.61 6.62
N VAL A 65 -19.85 -14.89 7.69
CA VAL A 65 -18.98 -15.37 8.77
C VAL A 65 -19.85 -15.93 9.91
N LYS A 66 -19.58 -17.16 10.34
CA LYS A 66 -20.28 -17.76 11.49
C LYS A 66 -19.86 -17.06 12.79
N ASN A 67 -20.81 -16.93 13.72
CA ASN A 67 -20.60 -16.31 15.04
C ASN A 67 -20.06 -14.87 14.96
N VAL A 68 -20.33 -14.17 13.86
CA VAL A 68 -20.03 -12.74 13.73
C VAL A 68 -20.88 -11.95 14.73
N VAL A 69 -20.24 -11.01 15.42
CA VAL A 69 -20.85 -10.20 16.48
C VAL A 69 -20.85 -8.71 16.16
N TYR A 70 -20.01 -8.30 15.21
CA TYR A 70 -19.96 -6.93 14.70
C TYR A 70 -19.36 -6.91 13.29
N GLY A 71 -19.72 -5.91 12.49
CA GLY A 71 -19.11 -5.71 11.20
C GLY A 71 -19.38 -4.32 10.65
N ILE A 72 -18.41 -3.82 9.88
CA ILE A 72 -18.49 -2.56 9.17
C ILE A 72 -18.17 -2.79 7.71
N THR A 73 -18.73 -1.95 6.85
CA THR A 73 -18.42 -1.93 5.42
C THR A 73 -17.93 -0.54 5.01
N PHE A 74 -17.01 -0.49 4.07
CA PHE A 74 -16.43 0.76 3.54
C PHE A 74 -16.05 0.60 2.06
N THR A 75 -16.01 1.69 1.31
CA THR A 75 -15.59 1.66 -0.09
C THR A 75 -14.12 1.31 -0.20
N ALA A 76 -13.85 0.32 -1.03
CA ALA A 76 -12.53 -0.15 -1.39
C ALA A 76 -12.48 -0.36 -2.91
N ALA A 77 -11.38 -0.92 -3.38
CA ALA A 77 -11.29 -1.37 -4.77
C ALA A 77 -10.45 -2.63 -4.86
N SER A 78 -10.80 -3.49 -5.82
CA SER A 78 -9.92 -4.54 -6.29
C SER A 78 -9.12 -4.01 -7.49
N ILE A 79 -7.86 -4.44 -7.58
CA ILE A 79 -6.94 -4.08 -8.67
C ILE A 79 -6.07 -5.26 -9.03
N HIS A 80 -5.63 -5.31 -10.28
CA HIS A 80 -4.54 -6.17 -10.70
C HIS A 80 -3.19 -5.45 -10.52
N PRO A 81 -2.40 -5.74 -9.47
CA PRO A 81 -1.24 -4.91 -9.12
C PRO A 81 -0.15 -4.95 -10.18
N TYR A 82 0.09 -6.12 -10.77
CA TYR A 82 1.07 -6.27 -11.85
C TYR A 82 0.76 -5.38 -13.05
N LYS A 83 -0.49 -5.34 -13.53
CA LYS A 83 -0.89 -4.48 -14.67
C LYS A 83 -0.71 -3.00 -14.34
N LEU A 84 -1.11 -2.57 -13.15
CA LEU A 84 -0.93 -1.20 -12.66
C LEU A 84 0.55 -0.80 -12.68
N ILE A 85 1.39 -1.60 -12.03
CA ILE A 85 2.83 -1.30 -11.92
C ILE A 85 3.52 -1.36 -13.28
N HIS A 86 3.19 -2.33 -14.13
CA HIS A 86 3.76 -2.41 -15.47
C HIS A 86 3.43 -1.19 -16.33
N HIS A 87 2.18 -0.70 -16.26
CA HIS A 87 1.79 0.50 -16.99
C HIS A 87 2.61 1.71 -16.54
N LEU A 88 2.71 1.94 -15.22
CA LEU A 88 3.50 3.05 -14.67
C LEU A 88 4.99 2.92 -15.01
N LEU A 89 5.54 1.71 -14.91
CA LEU A 89 6.94 1.42 -15.22
C LEU A 89 7.27 1.71 -16.69
N ASN A 90 6.40 1.31 -17.61
CA ASN A 90 6.57 1.58 -19.04
C ASN A 90 6.59 3.08 -19.32
N LYS A 91 5.68 3.87 -18.72
CA LYS A 91 5.70 5.34 -18.85
C LYS A 91 7.01 5.94 -18.35
N CYS A 92 7.55 5.47 -17.22
CA CYS A 92 8.84 5.94 -16.74
C CYS A 92 9.98 5.61 -17.71
N ILE A 93 9.98 4.41 -18.31
CA ILE A 93 10.98 4.01 -19.31
C ILE A 93 10.87 4.89 -20.56
N GLU A 94 9.66 5.16 -21.06
CA GLU A 94 9.41 6.05 -22.19
C GLU A 94 9.90 7.48 -21.93
N GLN A 95 9.90 7.92 -20.67
CA GLN A 95 10.48 9.21 -20.23
C GLN A 95 12.00 9.17 -20.02
N GLY A 96 12.66 8.05 -20.33
CA GLY A 96 14.11 7.90 -20.28
C GLY A 96 14.66 7.26 -19.00
N MET A 97 13.80 6.69 -18.14
CA MET A 97 14.27 5.96 -16.97
C MET A 97 15.07 4.71 -17.38
N ASN A 98 16.27 4.57 -16.82
CA ASN A 98 17.10 3.39 -16.99
C ASN A 98 16.69 2.30 -15.99
N LEU A 99 15.92 1.30 -16.44
CA LEU A 99 15.53 0.15 -15.63
C LEU A 99 16.60 -0.95 -15.67
N GLN A 100 17.00 -1.42 -14.49
CA GLN A 100 18.00 -2.48 -14.34
C GLN A 100 17.48 -3.61 -13.44
N THR A 101 17.01 -4.68 -14.07
CA THR A 101 16.56 -5.89 -13.37
C THR A 101 17.73 -6.82 -13.02
N ASN A 102 17.54 -7.77 -12.09
CA ASN A 102 18.58 -8.74 -11.69
C ASN A 102 19.91 -8.08 -11.25
N THR A 103 19.81 -6.89 -10.65
CA THR A 103 20.95 -6.05 -10.26
C THR A 103 20.85 -5.72 -8.79
N SER A 104 21.16 -6.71 -7.94
CA SER A 104 21.05 -6.52 -6.50
C SER A 104 22.01 -5.44 -6.01
N VAL A 105 21.52 -4.54 -5.16
CA VAL A 105 22.36 -3.62 -4.39
C VAL A 105 22.92 -4.39 -3.20
N LEU A 106 24.24 -4.45 -3.10
CA LEU A 106 24.96 -5.20 -2.07
C LEU A 106 25.39 -4.30 -0.91
N ASN A 107 25.63 -3.02 -1.18
CA ASN A 107 26.02 -2.04 -0.17
C ASN A 107 25.69 -0.63 -0.66
N ALA A 108 25.32 0.26 0.27
CA ALA A 108 25.11 1.67 0.01
C ALA A 108 25.79 2.52 1.10
N THR A 109 26.75 3.34 0.69
CA THR A 109 27.53 4.17 1.63
C THR A 109 27.57 5.63 1.20
N ARG A 110 27.60 6.53 2.18
CA ARG A 110 27.82 7.96 1.92
C ARG A 110 29.31 8.24 1.94
N LEU A 111 29.82 8.80 0.85
CA LEU A 111 31.23 9.17 0.70
C LEU A 111 31.53 10.51 1.38
N PRO A 112 32.80 10.78 1.76
CA PRO A 112 33.22 12.07 2.30
C PRO A 112 32.94 13.26 1.36
N SER A 113 32.88 13.03 0.05
CA SER A 113 32.48 14.02 -0.95
C SER A 113 31.02 14.46 -0.86
N GLY A 114 30.21 13.79 -0.02
CA GLY A 114 28.77 14.02 0.08
C GLY A 114 27.95 13.27 -0.97
N GLN A 115 28.56 12.51 -1.88
CA GLN A 115 27.85 11.60 -2.80
C GLN A 115 27.59 10.24 -2.16
N TRP A 116 26.67 9.48 -2.73
CA TRP A 116 26.45 8.06 -2.44
C TRP A 116 27.28 7.18 -3.36
N SER A 117 27.82 6.10 -2.81
CA SER A 117 28.40 4.98 -3.55
C SER A 117 27.47 3.78 -3.38
N ILE A 118 26.89 3.31 -4.49
CA ILE A 118 25.96 2.18 -4.54
C ILE A 118 26.67 1.02 -5.22
N VAL A 119 27.03 0.00 -4.45
CA VAL A 119 27.70 -1.19 -4.94
C VAL A 119 26.64 -2.21 -5.35
N THR A 120 26.71 -2.67 -6.59
CA THR A 120 25.79 -3.68 -7.15
C THR A 120 26.55 -4.89 -7.65
N SER A 121 25.83 -5.97 -7.97
CA SER A 121 26.40 -7.17 -8.59
C SER A 121 27.06 -6.93 -9.97
N ARG A 122 26.85 -5.76 -10.60
CA ARG A 122 27.38 -5.44 -11.93
C ARG A 122 28.32 -4.23 -11.93
N GLY A 123 28.67 -3.72 -10.76
CA GLY A 123 29.55 -2.56 -10.62
C GLY A 123 28.98 -1.50 -9.68
N THR A 124 29.70 -0.38 -9.60
CA THR A 124 29.43 0.70 -8.63
C THR A 124 28.87 1.94 -9.31
N ILE A 125 27.83 2.52 -8.73
CA ILE A 125 27.20 3.76 -9.19
C ILE A 125 27.48 4.86 -8.16
N HIS A 126 27.90 6.03 -8.61
CA HIS A 126 28.02 7.22 -7.78
C HIS A 126 26.91 8.22 -8.10
N THR A 127 26.20 8.72 -7.09
CA THR A 127 25.08 9.65 -7.28
C THR A 127 24.94 10.60 -6.10
N SER A 128 24.32 11.76 -6.30
CA SER A 128 24.03 12.72 -5.22
C SER A 128 22.81 12.34 -4.39
N LYS A 129 21.84 11.64 -4.98
CA LYS A 129 20.56 11.30 -4.35
C LYS A 129 20.23 9.82 -4.56
N VAL A 130 19.66 9.20 -3.52
CA VAL A 130 19.22 7.81 -3.52
C VAL A 130 17.88 7.73 -2.80
N ILE A 131 16.94 6.99 -3.38
CA ILE A 131 15.65 6.66 -2.76
C ILE A 131 15.66 5.16 -2.50
N PHE A 132 15.56 4.76 -1.25
CA PHE A 132 15.47 3.35 -0.86
C PHE A 132 14.00 2.93 -0.82
N ALA A 133 13.56 2.23 -1.88
CA ALA A 133 12.23 1.63 -1.98
C ALA A 133 12.33 0.09 -1.91
N THR A 134 13.10 -0.42 -0.96
CA THR A 134 13.55 -1.82 -0.88
C THR A 134 12.73 -2.71 0.07
N ASN A 135 11.62 -2.19 0.61
CA ASN A 135 10.73 -2.92 1.54
C ASN A 135 11.51 -3.60 2.68
N ALA A 136 11.21 -4.87 2.98
CA ALA A 136 11.83 -5.65 4.04
C ALA A 136 13.34 -5.88 3.87
N TYR A 137 13.93 -5.60 2.70
CA TYR A 137 15.36 -5.78 2.45
C TYR A 137 16.23 -4.58 2.89
N THR A 138 15.60 -3.50 3.37
CA THR A 138 16.30 -2.25 3.69
C THR A 138 17.40 -2.42 4.75
N ALA A 139 17.16 -3.23 5.79
CA ALA A 139 18.16 -3.50 6.83
C ALA A 139 19.42 -4.21 6.29
N GLY A 140 19.26 -5.13 5.34
CA GLY A 140 20.38 -5.80 4.69
C GLY A 140 21.26 -4.88 3.83
N ILE A 141 20.76 -3.71 3.45
CA ILE A 141 21.47 -2.76 2.57
C ILE A 141 22.06 -1.59 3.36
N LEU A 142 21.31 -1.10 4.34
CA LEU A 142 21.66 0.08 5.12
C LEU A 142 22.07 -0.30 6.53
N PRO A 143 23.35 -0.11 6.92
CA PRO A 143 23.83 -0.45 8.26
C PRO A 143 23.09 0.23 9.40
N LEU A 144 22.41 1.36 9.14
CA LEU A 144 21.63 2.11 10.13
C LEU A 144 20.46 1.30 10.72
N PHE A 145 19.99 0.27 10.02
CA PHE A 145 18.82 -0.52 10.41
C PHE A 145 19.17 -1.94 10.85
N ASN A 146 20.47 -2.25 11.02
CA ASN A 146 20.96 -3.51 11.58
C ASN A 146 21.33 -3.35 13.06
#